data_AF-A0A7L2Z5S5-F1
#
_entry.id   AF-A0A7L2Z5S5-F1
#
_cell.length_a   1.000
_cell.length_b   1.000
_cell.length_c   1.000
_cell.angle_alpha   90.00
_cell.angle_beta   90.00
_cell.angle_gamma   90.00
#
_symmetry.space_group_name_H-M   'P 1'
#
loop_
_entity.id
_entity.type
_entity.pdbx_description
1 polymer ?
#
loop_
_entity_poly.entity_id
_entity_poly.type
_entity_poly.pdbx_seq_one_letter_code
_entity_poly.pdbx_strand_id
1 'polypeptide(L)'
;LPRLVAKFPFARGELCRRVRFDMRGRDVIVFLHIQKTGGTTFGRHLVRNIRLEQPCYCRAGQKKCACHRPGGDKDTWLFSRFSTGWSCGLHADWTELTSCVPAAMERRGCAGNRTLR
;
A
#
# COMPACT_ATOMS: atom_id res chain seq x y z
N LEU A 1 27.17 32.48 -15.04
CA LEU A 1 25.70 32.64 -15.03
C LEU A 1 25.05 31.27 -14.91
N PRO A 2 24.24 30.98 -13.87
CA PRO A 2 23.54 29.71 -13.79
C PRO A 2 22.54 29.60 -14.95
N ARG A 3 22.60 28.49 -15.68
CA ARG A 3 21.77 28.22 -16.85
C ARG A 3 20.33 27.99 -16.38
N LEU A 4 19.40 28.86 -16.77
CA LEU A 4 17.98 28.69 -16.43
C LEU A 4 17.46 27.46 -17.18
N VAL A 5 17.15 26.38 -16.48
CA VAL A 5 16.52 25.20 -17.06
C VAL A 5 15.01 25.41 -17.05
N ALA A 6 14.38 25.37 -18.22
CA ALA A 6 12.93 25.49 -18.34
C ALA A 6 12.23 24.34 -17.60
N LYS A 7 11.20 24.66 -16.81
CA LYS A 7 10.36 23.68 -16.10
C LYS A 7 9.17 23.27 -16.99
N PHE A 8 8.79 22.01 -16.94
CA PHE A 8 7.62 21.52 -17.67
C PHE A 8 6.33 22.20 -17.14
N PRO A 9 5.43 22.71 -18.01
CA PRO A 9 4.23 23.41 -17.60
C PRO A 9 3.11 22.42 -17.25
N PHE A 10 3.09 21.96 -15.99
CA PHE A 10 2.02 21.12 -15.48
C PHE A 10 0.72 21.90 -15.27
N ALA A 11 -0.42 21.31 -15.63
CA ALA A 11 -1.72 21.83 -15.23
C ALA A 11 -1.95 21.67 -13.73
N ARG A 12 -2.75 22.57 -13.13
CA ARG A 12 -3.07 22.51 -11.69
C ARG A 12 -3.67 21.17 -11.27
N GLY A 13 -4.44 20.52 -12.15
CA GLY A 13 -5.02 19.19 -11.92
C GLY A 13 -4.00 18.06 -11.85
N GLU A 14 -2.82 18.21 -12.45
CA GLU A 14 -1.74 17.21 -12.39
C GLU A 14 -0.95 17.29 -11.09
N LEU A 15 -0.82 18.51 -10.55
CA LEU A 15 -0.12 18.79 -9.30
C LEU A 15 -0.98 18.51 -8.06
N CYS A 16 -2.29 18.78 -8.12
CA CYS A 16 -3.17 18.64 -6.98
C CYS A 16 -3.70 17.21 -6.83
N ARG A 17 -3.03 16.40 -6.01
CA ARG A 17 -3.52 15.05 -5.63
C ARG A 17 -4.14 15.09 -4.24
N ARG A 18 -5.46 15.31 -4.20
CA ARG A 18 -6.26 15.23 -2.98
C ARG A 18 -7.18 14.02 -3.06
N VAL A 19 -6.90 13.00 -2.25
CA VAL A 19 -7.74 11.80 -2.13
C VAL A 19 -8.38 11.82 -0.75
N ARG A 20 -9.71 11.68 -0.68
CA ARG A 20 -10.39 11.39 0.57
C ARG A 20 -10.24 9.89 0.82
N PHE A 21 -9.32 9.53 1.69
CA PHE A 21 -9.04 8.12 2.01
C PHE A 21 -9.92 7.65 3.15
N ASP A 22 -10.79 6.68 2.89
CA ASP A 22 -11.62 6.03 3.90
C ASP A 22 -10.96 4.73 4.40
N MET A 23 -10.28 4.84 5.53
CA MET A 23 -9.59 3.71 6.15
C MET A 23 -10.55 2.65 6.70
N ARG A 24 -11.75 3.05 7.12
CA ARG A 24 -12.80 2.14 7.64
C ARG A 24 -13.61 1.52 6.50
N GLY A 25 -13.64 2.17 5.34
CA GLY A 25 -14.24 1.65 4.11
C GLY A 25 -13.41 0.57 3.43
N ARG A 26 -13.39 0.57 2.08
CA ARG A 26 -12.68 -0.43 1.27
C ARG A 26 -11.41 0.10 0.61
N ASP A 27 -11.00 1.32 0.91
CA ASP A 27 -9.83 1.92 0.27
C ASP A 27 -8.55 1.21 0.69
N VAL A 28 -7.63 1.04 -0.27
CA VAL A 28 -6.34 0.36 -0.06
C VAL A 28 -5.24 1.20 -0.70
N ILE A 29 -4.19 1.46 0.05
CA ILE A 29 -2.95 2.02 -0.50
C ILE A 29 -2.09 0.86 -0.99
N VAL A 30 -1.69 0.90 -2.26
CA VAL A 30 -0.75 -0.07 -2.85
C VAL A 30 0.60 0.60 -3.02
N PHE A 31 1.63 0.10 -2.32
CA PHE A 31 2.99 0.62 -2.44
C PHE A 31 3.82 -0.25 -3.39
N LEU A 32 3.99 0.24 -4.62
CA LEU A 32 4.91 -0.33 -5.61
C LEU A 32 6.36 0.01 -5.22
N HIS A 33 7.13 -1.02 -4.86
CA HIS A 33 8.51 -0.87 -4.37
C HIS A 33 9.54 -1.21 -5.44
N ILE A 34 9.97 -0.19 -6.19
CA ILE A 34 11.08 -0.29 -7.15
C ILE A 34 12.41 -0.51 -6.40
N GLN A 35 13.30 -1.35 -6.92
CA GLN A 35 14.56 -1.63 -6.25
C GLN A 35 15.43 -0.37 -6.12
N LYS A 36 16.18 -0.29 -5.01
CA LYS A 36 17.19 0.73 -4.74
C LYS A 36 16.68 2.19 -4.67
N THR A 37 15.36 2.42 -4.62
CA THR A 37 14.76 3.77 -4.49
C THR A 37 14.51 4.20 -3.04
N GLY A 38 15.18 3.58 -2.07
CA GLY A 38 14.92 3.86 -0.64
C GLY A 38 13.57 3.32 -0.13
N GLY A 39 12.86 2.49 -0.91
CA GLY A 39 11.55 1.97 -0.52
C GLY A 39 11.53 1.08 0.72
N THR A 40 12.68 0.59 1.19
CA THR A 40 12.80 -0.05 2.52
C THR A 40 12.56 0.95 3.65
N THR A 41 13.11 2.16 3.56
CA THR A 41 12.88 3.22 4.56
C THR A 41 11.46 3.73 4.48
N PHE A 42 11.00 4.07 3.27
CA PHE A 42 9.64 4.55 3.05
C PHE A 42 8.59 3.53 3.51
N GLY A 43 8.74 2.27 3.14
CA GLY A 43 7.86 1.20 3.57
C GLY A 43 7.80 1.02 5.08
N ARG A 44 8.91 1.20 5.81
CA ARG A 44 8.90 1.17 7.28
C ARG A 44 8.12 2.34 7.87
N HIS A 45 8.21 3.53 7.27
CA HIS A 45 7.39 4.66 7.71
C HIS A 45 5.89 4.40 7.51
N LEU A 46 5.49 3.75 6.42
CA LEU A 46 4.08 3.40 6.20
C LEU A 46 3.49 2.51 7.30
N VAL A 47 4.28 1.58 7.85
CA VAL A 47 3.81 0.63 8.86
C VAL A 47 4.10 1.05 10.30
N ARG A 48 4.96 2.05 10.55
CA ARG A 48 5.39 2.44 11.92
C ARG A 48 5.27 3.93 12.24
N ASN A 49 5.10 4.80 11.24
CA ASN A 49 5.22 6.26 11.42
C ASN A 49 4.04 7.05 10.83
N ILE A 50 2.87 6.41 10.70
CA ILE A 50 1.61 7.12 10.40
C ILE A 50 0.81 7.19 11.70
N ARG A 51 0.26 8.36 12.01
CA ARG A 51 -0.65 8.54 13.15
C ARG A 51 -2.02 8.00 12.77
N LEU A 52 -2.39 6.86 13.36
CA LEU A 52 -3.61 6.12 13.07
C LEU A 52 -4.40 5.91 14.35
N GLU A 53 -5.73 5.82 14.23
CA GLU A 53 -6.61 5.37 15.31
C GLU A 53 -6.22 3.96 15.78
N GLN A 54 -5.95 3.06 14.82
CA GLN A 54 -5.43 1.72 15.07
C GLN A 54 -4.08 1.54 14.36
N PRO A 55 -2.94 1.56 15.10
CA PRO A 55 -1.62 1.36 14.52
C PRO A 55 -1.43 -0.05 13.94
N CYS A 56 -0.51 -0.21 12.99
CA CYS A 56 -0.10 -1.53 12.55
C CYS A 56 0.62 -2.28 13.67
N TYR A 57 0.36 -3.57 13.79
CA TYR A 57 1.02 -4.44 14.75
C TYR A 57 2.24 -5.11 14.13
N CYS A 58 3.44 -4.75 14.60
CA CYS A 58 4.72 -5.27 14.12
C CYS A 58 5.42 -6.07 15.24
N ARG A 59 5.52 -7.40 15.11
CA ARG A 59 6.29 -8.22 16.06
C ARG A 59 7.79 -8.10 15.82
N ALA A 60 8.58 -8.03 16.88
CA ALA A 60 10.04 -8.12 16.78
C ALA A 60 10.46 -9.42 16.10
N GLY A 61 11.48 -9.37 15.23
CA GLY A 61 11.92 -10.51 14.41
C GLY A 61 11.08 -10.79 13.17
N GLN A 62 9.82 -10.32 13.10
CA GLN A 62 8.98 -10.47 11.91
C GLN A 62 9.19 -9.29 10.95
N LYS A 63 9.42 -9.61 9.67
CA LYS A 63 9.51 -8.59 8.61
C LYS A 63 8.14 -8.00 8.25
N LYS A 64 7.07 -8.76 8.46
CA LYS A 64 5.69 -8.38 8.11
C LYS A 64 4.95 -7.86 9.35
N CYS A 65 4.23 -6.76 9.18
CA CYS A 65 3.32 -6.18 10.16
C CYS A 65 1.86 -6.43 9.75
N ALA A 66 0.96 -6.45 10.72
CA ALA A 66 -0.47 -6.53 10.50
C ALA A 66 -1.09 -5.12 10.53
N CYS A 67 -1.54 -4.62 9.37
CA CYS A 67 -2.11 -3.27 9.21
C CYS A 67 -3.63 -3.35 8.98
N HIS A 68 -4.36 -3.78 10.01
CA HIS A 68 -5.80 -3.95 9.93
C HIS A 68 -6.56 -2.64 9.91
N ARG A 69 -7.77 -2.66 9.35
CA ARG A 69 -8.69 -1.52 9.39
C ARG A 69 -9.15 -1.25 10.83
N PRO A 70 -9.37 0.02 11.22
CA PRO A 70 -10.04 0.36 12.46
C PRO A 70 -11.47 -0.19 12.47
N GLY A 71 -11.94 -0.73 13.61
CA GLY A 71 -13.32 -1.22 13.74
C GLY A 71 -13.50 -2.73 13.76
N GLY A 72 -12.40 -3.51 13.74
CA GLY A 72 -12.43 -4.95 14.00
C GLY A 72 -12.36 -5.85 12.77
N ASP A 73 -12.46 -5.29 11.56
CA ASP A 73 -12.24 -6.04 10.34
C ASP A 73 -10.80 -6.50 10.22
N LYS A 74 -10.60 -7.79 9.88
CA LYS A 74 -9.27 -8.37 9.67
C LYS A 74 -8.66 -7.97 8.32
N ASP A 75 -9.36 -7.16 7.52
CA ASP A 75 -8.87 -6.63 6.26
C ASP A 75 -7.78 -5.59 6.46
N THR A 76 -6.89 -5.49 5.46
CA THR A 76 -5.77 -4.55 5.47
C THR A 76 -6.09 -3.33 4.62
N TRP A 77 -5.73 -2.14 5.10
CA TRP A 77 -5.81 -0.89 4.34
C TRP A 77 -4.53 -0.60 3.54
N LEU A 78 -3.48 -1.41 3.74
CA LEU A 78 -2.18 -1.27 3.09
C LEU A 78 -1.78 -2.57 2.39
N PHE A 79 -1.39 -2.46 1.12
CA PHE A 79 -0.75 -3.51 0.35
C PHE A 79 0.71 -3.11 0.08
N SER A 80 1.64 -3.82 0.71
CA SER A 80 3.07 -3.56 0.62
C SER A 80 3.87 -4.75 1.11
N ARG A 81 5.18 -4.76 0.80
CA ARG A 81 6.13 -5.75 1.34
C ARG A 81 6.01 -5.93 2.87
N PHE A 82 5.84 -4.86 3.63
CA PHE A 82 5.82 -4.91 5.10
C PHE A 82 4.43 -5.10 5.70
N SER A 83 3.38 -5.19 4.89
CA SER A 83 2.00 -5.47 5.35
C SER A 83 1.50 -6.81 4.81
N THR A 84 1.44 -6.96 3.50
CA THR A 84 0.93 -8.15 2.81
C THR A 84 2.03 -9.11 2.38
N GLY A 85 3.28 -8.65 2.32
CA GLY A 85 4.41 -9.43 1.81
C GLY A 85 4.52 -9.34 0.29
N TRP A 86 5.12 -10.35 -0.32
CA TRP A 86 5.28 -10.46 -1.79
C TRP A 86 4.13 -11.26 -2.41
N SER A 87 2.88 -10.90 -2.10
CA SER A 87 1.71 -11.70 -2.52
C SER A 87 1.47 -11.71 -4.03
N CYS A 88 2.05 -10.76 -4.77
CA CYS A 88 1.93 -10.63 -6.22
C CYS A 88 3.29 -10.72 -6.93
N GLY A 89 4.31 -11.30 -6.28
CA GLY A 89 5.68 -11.36 -6.82
C GLY A 89 6.69 -10.54 -6.01
N LEU A 90 7.95 -10.95 -6.08
CA LEU A 90 9.07 -10.26 -5.45
C LEU A 90 9.40 -9.00 -6.27
N HIS A 91 9.25 -7.82 -5.67
CA HIS A 91 9.39 -6.53 -6.37
C HIS A 91 8.43 -6.35 -7.54
N ALA A 92 7.18 -6.77 -7.35
CA ALA A 92 6.14 -6.69 -8.37
C ALA A 92 6.02 -5.30 -8.99
N ASP A 93 6.03 -5.24 -10.32
CA ASP A 93 5.95 -4.00 -11.08
C ASP A 93 4.50 -3.52 -11.27
N TRP A 94 4.31 -2.48 -12.06
CA TRP A 94 2.97 -1.92 -12.31
C TRP A 94 2.04 -2.92 -13.02
N THR A 95 2.57 -3.69 -13.97
CA THR A 95 1.82 -4.69 -14.75
C THR A 95 1.36 -5.84 -13.84
N GLU A 96 2.27 -6.32 -12.98
CA GLU A 96 1.96 -7.40 -12.04
C GLU A 96 0.99 -6.94 -10.94
N LEU A 97 1.18 -5.74 -10.39
CA LEU A 97 0.32 -5.25 -9.30
C LEU A 97 -1.09 -4.96 -9.76
N THR A 98 -1.26 -4.33 -10.92
CA THR A 98 -2.60 -3.99 -11.45
C THR A 98 -3.41 -5.23 -11.81
N SER A 99 -2.75 -6.31 -12.27
CA SER A 99 -3.40 -7.57 -12.60
C SER A 99 -3.67 -8.47 -11.37
N CYS A 100 -2.83 -8.43 -10.33
CA CYS A 100 -2.91 -9.36 -9.20
C CYS A 100 -3.59 -8.79 -7.95
N VAL A 101 -3.38 -7.52 -7.61
CA VAL A 101 -3.80 -6.96 -6.31
C VAL A 101 -5.31 -7.07 -6.06
N PRO A 102 -6.21 -6.78 -7.03
CA PRO A 102 -7.65 -6.91 -6.79
C PRO A 102 -8.04 -8.32 -6.31
N ALA A 103 -7.59 -9.37 -7.03
CA ALA A 103 -7.86 -10.75 -6.67
C ALA A 103 -7.13 -11.19 -5.38
N ALA A 104 -5.94 -10.65 -5.10
CA ALA A 104 -5.22 -10.93 -3.86
C ALA A 104 -5.90 -10.33 -2.62
N MET A 105 -6.55 -9.17 -2.77
CA MET A 105 -7.31 -8.52 -1.70
C MET A 105 -8.66 -9.20 -1.46
N GLU A 106 -9.37 -9.61 -2.50
CA GLU A 106 -10.64 -10.34 -2.37
C GLU A 106 -10.45 -11.70 -1.67
N ARG A 107 -9.39 -12.44 -2.01
CA ARG A 107 -9.03 -13.70 -1.32
C ARG A 107 -8.76 -13.53 0.17
N ARG A 108 -8.43 -12.31 0.62
CA ARG A 108 -8.20 -11.97 2.03
C ARG A 108 -9.48 -11.47 2.72
N GLY A 109 -10.34 -10.78 1.96
CA GLY A 109 -11.59 -10.16 2.41
C GLY A 109 -12.76 -11.10 2.68
N CYS A 110 -12.64 -12.39 2.37
CA CYS A 110 -13.69 -13.38 2.66
C CYS A 110 -13.11 -14.78 2.92
N ALA A 111 -13.17 -15.23 4.17
CA ALA A 111 -13.13 -16.65 4.53
C ALA A 111 -14.55 -17.29 4.52
N GLY A 112 -15.57 -16.58 4.03
CA GLY A 112 -16.99 -16.97 4.15
C GLY A 112 -17.64 -17.59 2.91
N ASN A 113 -16.95 -17.72 1.77
CA ASN A 113 -17.54 -18.35 0.58
C ASN A 113 -16.50 -19.19 -0.19
N ARG A 114 -15.80 -20.05 0.54
CA ARG A 114 -15.04 -21.15 -0.06
C ARG A 114 -15.83 -22.45 0.05
N THR A 115 -17.06 -22.42 -0.43
CA THR A 115 -17.87 -23.59 -0.72
C THR A 115 -18.49 -23.43 -2.11
N LEU A 116 -18.15 -24.37 -2.98
CA LEU A 116 -18.65 -24.62 -4.34
C LEU A 116 -18.35 -23.58 -5.43
N ARG A 117 -17.24 -23.82 -6.14
CA ARG A 117 -17.29 -24.23 -7.55
C ARG A 117 -16.09 -25.11 -7.87
#